data_AF-A0A7W1PWT1-F1
#
_entry.id   AF-A0A7W1PWT1-F1
#
_cell.length_a   1.000
_cell.length_b   1.000
_cell.length_c   1.000
_cell.angle_alpha   90.00
_cell.angle_beta   90.00
_cell.angle_gamma   90.00
#
_symmetry.space_group_name_H-M   'P 1'
#
loop_
_entity.id
_entity.type
_entity.pdbx_description
1 polymer ?
#
loop_
_entity_poly.entity_id
_entity_poly.type
_entity_poly.pdbx_seq_one_letter_code
_entity_poly.pdbx_strand_id
1 'polypeptide(L)'
;MRKILLFISLIALFSDVQAQTVPCLPPTSSIDLDINNVRAVIHNGGDMWMNRDISRAQYEIPKGSGIHTMFAGAIWIGGLDANGQLKLAATRFRSNGDDFWPGALKTKDGSTSLMDCYNQDKHHKMNYFEVEEFRKRYNDSNYKIPSSILNYPAHGLVEKGFAQYLAPFVDVDGDGIYNPQKGDYPAFDFNNSLDCDDKLYGHQSIWWVFNDNGNIHSETGGMPIGIEIQAQAFAFMADDEIN
;
A
#
# COMPACT_ATOMS: atom_id res chain seq x y z
N MET A 1 7.82 78.11 -9.68
CA MET A 1 7.05 77.02 -9.03
C MET A 1 7.77 75.71 -9.28
N ARG A 2 8.50 75.18 -8.29
CA ARG A 2 9.24 73.91 -8.39
C ARG A 2 8.27 72.77 -8.10
N LYS A 3 7.97 71.92 -9.09
CA LYS A 3 7.19 70.69 -8.90
C LYS A 3 8.14 69.60 -8.40
N ILE A 4 7.93 69.14 -7.17
CA ILE A 4 8.62 67.98 -6.59
C ILE A 4 7.81 66.76 -7.02
N LEU A 5 8.41 65.87 -7.82
CA LEU A 5 7.86 64.54 -8.07
C LEU A 5 8.29 63.61 -6.92
N LEU A 6 7.31 63.11 -6.16
CA LEU A 6 7.50 61.97 -5.27
C LEU A 6 7.38 60.68 -6.09
N PHE A 7 8.45 59.88 -6.12
CA PHE A 7 8.41 58.50 -6.57
C PHE A 7 8.14 57.61 -5.36
N ILE A 8 6.96 57.00 -5.30
CA ILE A 8 6.63 55.98 -4.31
C ILE A 8 6.93 54.62 -4.97
N SER A 9 8.03 53.99 -4.55
CA SER A 9 8.38 52.62 -4.90
C SER A 9 7.58 51.66 -4.02
N LEU A 10 6.55 51.03 -4.58
CA LEU A 10 5.82 49.96 -3.92
C LEU A 10 6.61 48.65 -4.09
N ILE A 11 7.34 48.23 -3.07
CA ILE A 11 7.98 46.90 -3.03
C ILE A 11 6.90 45.89 -2.64
N ALA A 12 6.42 45.11 -3.60
CA ALA A 12 5.59 43.94 -3.33
C ALA A 12 6.50 42.82 -2.79
N LEU A 13 6.44 42.58 -1.48
CA LEU A 13 6.98 41.37 -0.88
C LEU A 13 6.04 40.21 -1.25
N PHE A 14 6.41 39.45 -2.28
CA PHE A 14 5.81 38.15 -2.52
C PHE A 14 6.42 37.18 -1.50
N SER A 15 5.69 36.92 -0.42
CA SER A 15 5.93 35.72 0.37
C SER A 15 5.39 34.55 -0.44
N ASP A 16 6.28 33.71 -0.97
CA ASP A 16 5.92 32.38 -1.42
C ASP A 16 5.32 31.63 -0.23
N VAL A 17 3.98 31.58 -0.17
CA VAL A 17 3.31 30.63 0.70
C VAL A 17 3.56 29.27 0.07
N GLN A 18 4.65 28.61 0.47
CA GLN A 18 4.79 27.18 0.26
C GLN A 18 3.55 26.54 0.89
N ALA A 19 2.68 25.99 0.05
CA ALA A 19 1.55 25.22 0.50
C ALA A 19 2.10 24.15 1.46
N GLN A 20 1.82 24.32 2.75
CA GLN A 20 2.22 23.35 3.75
C GLN A 20 1.45 22.09 3.41
N THR A 21 2.15 21.11 2.82
CA THR A 21 1.60 19.80 2.55
C THR A 21 1.16 19.25 3.89
N VAL A 22 -0.16 19.17 4.10
CA VAL A 22 -0.70 18.56 5.31
C VAL A 22 -0.20 17.12 5.32
N PRO A 23 0.47 16.68 6.40
CA PRO A 23 1.09 15.38 6.43
C PRO A 23 0.04 14.26 6.53
N CYS A 24 0.44 13.04 6.24
CA CYS A 24 -0.45 11.89 6.26
C CYS A 24 -0.95 11.56 7.67
N LEU A 25 -2.19 11.11 7.75
CA LEU A 25 -2.79 10.58 8.98
C LEU A 25 -2.28 9.16 9.26
N PRO A 26 -2.35 8.70 10.53
CA PRO A 26 -2.04 7.33 10.88
C PRO A 26 -2.81 6.30 10.02
N PRO A 27 -2.15 5.23 9.55
CA PRO A 27 -2.80 4.17 8.79
C PRO A 27 -3.96 3.52 9.55
N THR A 28 -5.12 3.40 8.90
CA THR A 28 -6.34 2.83 9.52
C THR A 28 -6.76 1.49 8.92
N SER A 29 -6.34 1.18 7.69
CA SER A 29 -6.76 -0.05 7.03
C SER A 29 -6.25 -1.30 7.74
N SER A 30 -7.11 -2.30 7.85
CA SER A 30 -6.81 -3.63 8.39
C SER A 30 -7.63 -4.67 7.65
N ILE A 31 -7.04 -5.85 7.40
CA ILE A 31 -7.74 -6.95 6.71
C ILE A 31 -7.22 -8.31 7.17
N ASP A 32 -8.07 -9.33 7.14
CA ASP A 32 -7.69 -10.70 7.48
C ASP A 32 -7.21 -11.45 6.23
N LEU A 33 -6.04 -12.09 6.29
CA LEU A 33 -5.68 -13.24 5.46
C LEU A 33 -6.32 -14.47 6.09
N ASP A 34 -7.28 -15.09 5.42
CA ASP A 34 -8.26 -15.94 6.11
C ASP A 34 -8.69 -17.21 5.37
N ILE A 35 -7.70 -17.90 4.79
CA ILE A 35 -7.84 -19.12 4.00
C ILE A 35 -7.07 -20.28 4.63
N ASN A 36 -7.44 -21.53 4.31
CA ASN A 36 -6.73 -22.75 4.75
C ASN A 36 -6.55 -22.89 6.28
N ASN A 37 -7.63 -22.73 7.05
CA ASN A 37 -7.58 -22.72 8.53
C ASN A 37 -6.60 -21.70 9.14
N VAL A 38 -6.11 -20.73 8.38
CA VAL A 38 -5.35 -19.59 8.90
C VAL A 38 -6.27 -18.39 9.04
N ARG A 39 -6.08 -17.60 10.10
CA ARG A 39 -6.52 -16.21 10.17
C ARG A 39 -5.38 -15.35 10.67
N ALA A 40 -4.93 -14.42 9.84
CA ALA A 40 -3.89 -13.46 10.20
C ALA A 40 -4.33 -12.04 9.84
N VAL A 41 -4.40 -11.15 10.83
CA VAL A 41 -4.67 -9.73 10.59
C VAL A 41 -3.43 -9.05 10.04
N ILE A 42 -3.61 -8.25 8.98
CA ILE A 42 -2.59 -7.40 8.38
C ILE A 42 -3.05 -5.95 8.50
N HIS A 43 -2.16 -5.07 8.97
CA HIS A 43 -2.37 -3.62 8.94
C HIS A 43 -1.47 -2.99 7.88
N ASN A 44 -1.87 -1.83 7.36
CA ASN A 44 -1.09 -1.10 6.37
C ASN A 44 -0.09 -0.11 6.98
N GLY A 45 0.15 -0.18 8.30
CA GLY A 45 1.13 0.65 9.01
C GLY A 45 2.45 -0.06 9.31
N GLY A 46 2.75 -1.14 8.58
CA GLY A 46 3.94 -1.96 8.76
C GLY A 46 3.86 -2.97 9.90
N ASP A 47 2.76 -2.99 10.66
CA ASP A 47 2.46 -3.95 11.73
C ASP A 47 1.40 -4.99 11.33
N MET A 48 1.39 -6.12 12.01
CA MET A 48 0.50 -7.24 11.72
C MET A 48 0.28 -8.13 12.94
N TRP A 49 -0.71 -9.01 12.84
CA TRP A 49 -0.99 -10.15 13.73
C TRP A 49 -1.51 -9.81 15.12
N MET A 50 -1.91 -8.58 15.39
CA MET A 50 -2.50 -8.18 16.67
C MET A 50 -3.74 -7.32 16.47
N ASN A 51 -4.62 -7.31 17.47
CA ASN A 51 -5.62 -6.27 17.66
C ASN A 51 -5.00 -5.18 18.53
N ARG A 52 -4.76 -4.00 17.95
CA ARG A 52 -4.15 -2.86 18.63
C ARG A 52 -5.03 -2.32 19.77
N ASP A 53 -6.34 -2.27 19.58
CA ASP A 53 -7.27 -1.63 20.52
C ASP A 53 -7.37 -2.39 21.85
N ILE A 54 -7.25 -3.72 21.80
CA ILE A 54 -7.39 -4.59 22.99
C ILE A 54 -6.13 -5.40 23.31
N SER A 55 -5.01 -5.14 22.63
CA SER A 55 -3.73 -5.83 22.83
C SER A 55 -3.83 -7.36 22.81
N ARG A 56 -4.49 -7.91 21.77
CA ARG A 56 -4.67 -9.37 21.62
C ARG A 56 -4.03 -9.89 20.35
N ALA A 57 -3.45 -11.09 20.42
CA ALA A 57 -2.94 -11.79 19.24
C ALA A 57 -4.06 -12.11 18.24
N GLN A 58 -3.74 -12.03 16.94
CA GLN A 58 -4.65 -12.30 15.80
C GLN A 58 -3.95 -13.04 14.65
N TYR A 59 -2.84 -13.73 14.92
CA TYR A 59 -2.35 -14.80 14.06
C TYR A 59 -2.82 -16.13 14.65
N GLU A 60 -3.88 -16.70 14.08
CA GLU A 60 -4.64 -17.82 14.62
C GLU A 60 -4.59 -19.02 13.66
N ILE A 61 -4.15 -20.16 14.19
CA ILE A 61 -4.12 -21.44 13.48
C ILE A 61 -4.41 -22.56 14.49
N PRO A 62 -5.47 -23.39 14.30
CA PRO A 62 -6.52 -23.25 13.29
C PRO A 62 -7.44 -22.04 13.54
N LYS A 63 -7.96 -21.43 12.48
CA LYS A 63 -8.97 -20.35 12.49
C LYS A 63 -10.18 -20.79 13.32
N GLY A 64 -10.55 -19.99 14.33
CA GLY A 64 -11.65 -20.27 15.26
C GLY A 64 -11.26 -21.07 16.51
N SER A 65 -10.00 -21.49 16.66
CA SER A 65 -9.52 -22.23 17.84
C SER A 65 -9.23 -21.33 19.06
N GLY A 66 -8.98 -20.03 18.85
CA GLY A 66 -8.43 -19.14 19.86
C GLY A 66 -6.96 -19.40 20.20
N ILE A 67 -6.27 -20.27 19.45
CA ILE A 67 -4.84 -20.55 19.61
C ILE A 67 -4.05 -19.63 18.69
N HIS A 68 -3.10 -18.89 19.28
CA HIS A 68 -2.28 -17.93 18.54
C HIS A 68 -0.79 -18.29 18.68
N THR A 69 -0.09 -18.42 17.55
CA THR A 69 1.34 -18.79 17.54
C THR A 69 2.26 -17.58 17.58
N MET A 70 1.76 -16.40 17.15
CA MET A 70 2.50 -15.14 17.16
C MET A 70 1.60 -14.04 17.73
N PHE A 71 2.19 -13.19 18.59
CA PHE A 71 1.46 -12.07 19.17
C PHE A 71 1.36 -10.87 18.23
N ALA A 72 2.48 -10.48 17.61
CA ALA A 72 2.57 -9.36 16.68
C ALA A 72 3.77 -9.57 15.74
N GLY A 73 3.71 -8.95 14.57
CA GLY A 73 4.83 -8.81 13.63
C GLY A 73 4.94 -7.37 13.16
N ALA A 74 6.14 -6.94 12.79
CA ALA A 74 6.35 -5.61 12.20
C ALA A 74 7.59 -5.56 11.33
N ILE A 75 7.59 -4.67 10.34
CA ILE A 75 8.71 -4.39 9.45
C ILE A 75 9.56 -3.26 10.04
N TRP A 76 10.86 -3.52 10.21
CA TRP A 76 11.84 -2.50 10.61
C TRP A 76 12.87 -2.35 9.51
N ILE A 77 13.12 -1.12 9.09
CA ILE A 77 14.08 -0.81 8.03
C ILE A 77 14.91 0.39 8.49
N GLY A 78 16.23 0.28 8.31
CA GLY A 78 17.13 1.36 8.62
C GLY A 78 18.46 1.24 7.90
N GLY A 79 19.19 2.36 7.85
CA GLY A 79 20.47 2.47 7.19
C GLY A 79 21.14 3.81 7.51
N LEU A 80 22.38 3.97 7.06
CA LEU A 80 23.09 5.24 7.14
C LEU A 80 23.03 5.94 5.79
N ASP A 81 22.80 7.25 5.79
CA ASP A 81 22.96 8.06 4.57
C ASP A 81 24.43 8.33 4.24
N ALA A 82 24.69 9.07 3.16
CA ALA A 82 26.05 9.39 2.71
C ALA A 82 26.88 10.19 3.72
N ASN A 83 26.24 10.83 4.71
CA ASN A 83 26.89 11.58 5.79
C ASN A 83 27.01 10.78 7.09
N GLY A 84 26.63 9.49 7.07
CA GLY A 84 26.61 8.64 8.25
C GLY A 84 25.46 8.91 9.21
N GLN A 85 24.40 9.61 8.77
CA GLN A 85 23.23 9.84 9.62
C GLN A 85 22.26 8.66 9.54
N LEU A 86 21.74 8.24 10.70
CA LEU A 86 20.77 7.15 10.78
C LEU A 86 19.43 7.56 10.16
N LYS A 87 18.98 6.75 9.21
CA LYS A 87 17.60 6.71 8.70
C LYS A 87 16.95 5.45 9.24
N LEU A 88 15.75 5.56 9.82
CA LEU A 88 15.11 4.45 10.52
C LEU A 88 13.59 4.61 10.53
N ALA A 89 12.90 3.56 10.09
CA ALA A 89 11.47 3.32 10.29
C ALA A 89 11.30 1.97 10.99
N ALA A 90 10.85 1.96 12.23
CA ALA A 90 10.74 0.73 13.02
C ALA A 90 9.51 0.75 13.93
N THR A 91 8.36 0.41 13.34
CA THR A 91 7.10 0.36 14.07
C THR A 91 7.04 -0.84 15.03
N ARG A 92 6.55 -0.65 16.26
CA ARG A 92 6.29 -1.76 17.20
C ARG A 92 4.81 -2.14 17.20
N PHE A 93 4.10 -1.73 18.25
CA PHE A 93 2.68 -1.99 18.45
C PHE A 93 1.81 -0.79 18.04
N ARG A 94 2.45 0.27 17.50
CA ARG A 94 1.83 1.55 17.17
C ARG A 94 1.00 2.11 18.33
N SER A 95 1.53 1.95 19.55
CA SER A 95 0.93 2.47 20.77
C SER A 95 1.47 3.85 21.13
N ASN A 96 2.66 4.20 20.63
CA ASN A 96 3.33 5.48 20.93
C ASN A 96 3.52 6.35 19.68
N GLY A 97 3.44 5.76 18.48
CA GLY A 97 3.44 6.50 17.23
C GLY A 97 3.39 5.62 15.99
N ASP A 98 3.70 6.24 14.86
CA ASP A 98 3.76 5.63 13.54
C ASP A 98 5.06 6.04 12.86
N ASP A 99 5.66 5.08 12.15
CA ASP A 99 6.81 5.28 11.26
C ASP A 99 6.47 4.95 9.79
N PHE A 100 5.24 4.53 9.51
CA PHE A 100 4.77 4.22 8.17
C PHE A 100 3.41 4.86 7.91
N TRP A 101 3.17 5.22 6.64
CA TRP A 101 1.94 5.86 6.17
C TRP A 101 1.38 5.17 4.93
N PRO A 102 0.06 5.24 4.70
CA PRO A 102 -0.53 4.59 3.55
C PRO A 102 -0.08 5.18 2.21
N GLY A 103 0.02 4.32 1.22
CA GLY A 103 0.16 4.69 -0.19
C GLY A 103 1.58 4.90 -0.68
N ALA A 104 1.65 5.17 -1.98
CA ALA A 104 2.86 5.40 -2.75
C ALA A 104 3.54 6.74 -2.46
N LEU A 105 4.81 6.84 -2.84
CA LEU A 105 5.60 8.07 -2.92
C LEU A 105 5.78 8.50 -4.37
N LYS A 106 5.89 9.81 -4.60
CA LYS A 106 6.21 10.34 -5.93
C LYS A 106 7.63 9.97 -6.31
N THR A 107 7.81 9.52 -7.56
CA THR A 107 9.07 8.97 -8.09
C THR A 107 10.20 9.99 -8.13
N LYS A 108 9.89 11.29 -8.21
CA LYS A 108 10.90 12.35 -8.35
C LYS A 108 11.55 12.77 -7.04
N ASP A 109 10.78 12.83 -5.96
CA ASP A 109 11.20 13.48 -4.72
C ASP A 109 10.80 12.72 -3.45
N GLY A 110 10.18 11.54 -3.58
CA GLY A 110 9.76 10.73 -2.45
C GLY A 110 8.67 11.41 -1.61
N SER A 111 7.94 12.38 -2.14
CA SER A 111 6.88 13.09 -1.41
C SER A 111 5.50 12.47 -1.62
N THR A 112 4.57 12.81 -0.74
CA THR A 112 3.15 12.47 -0.85
C THR A 112 2.28 13.60 -0.28
N SER A 113 0.96 13.43 -0.23
CA SER A 113 0.03 14.39 0.37
C SER A 113 -1.01 13.71 1.23
N LEU A 114 -1.61 14.43 2.18
CA LEU A 114 -2.74 13.92 2.98
C LEU A 114 -3.80 13.21 2.13
N MET A 115 -4.20 13.81 1.01
CA MET A 115 -5.26 13.25 0.17
C MET A 115 -4.79 12.00 -0.59
N ASP A 116 -3.52 11.96 -1.00
CA ASP A 116 -2.97 10.78 -1.69
C ASP A 116 -2.82 9.59 -0.72
N CYS A 117 -2.39 9.84 0.51
CA CYS A 117 -2.38 8.85 1.59
C CYS A 117 -3.80 8.37 1.94
N TYR A 118 -4.74 9.29 2.15
CA TYR A 118 -6.14 8.94 2.46
C TYR A 118 -6.76 8.06 1.37
N ASN A 119 -6.53 8.40 0.10
CA ASN A 119 -7.06 7.63 -1.02
C ASN A 119 -6.42 6.25 -1.17
N GLN A 120 -5.27 6.00 -0.53
CA GLN A 120 -4.52 4.74 -0.58
C GLN A 120 -4.51 4.00 0.78
N ASP A 121 -5.26 4.47 1.78
CA ASP A 121 -5.45 3.80 3.07
C ASP A 121 -6.37 2.59 2.95
N LYS A 122 -5.89 1.57 2.21
CA LYS A 122 -6.65 0.35 1.91
C LYS A 122 -5.75 -0.85 1.64
N HIS A 123 -6.34 -2.02 1.79
CA HIS A 123 -5.82 -3.28 1.29
C HIS A 123 -6.68 -3.77 0.13
N HIS A 124 -6.06 -4.49 -0.80
CA HIS A 124 -6.74 -5.14 -1.92
C HIS A 124 -6.61 -6.64 -1.75
N LYS A 125 -7.72 -7.33 -1.49
CA LYS A 125 -7.77 -8.80 -1.39
C LYS A 125 -8.21 -9.37 -2.74
N MET A 126 -7.44 -10.32 -3.26
CA MET A 126 -7.71 -11.05 -4.48
C MET A 126 -7.74 -12.55 -4.18
N ASN A 127 -8.70 -13.25 -4.76
CA ASN A 127 -8.80 -14.70 -4.67
C ASN A 127 -8.47 -15.32 -6.03
N TYR A 128 -7.58 -16.32 -6.03
CA TYR A 128 -7.13 -17.00 -7.24
C TYR A 128 -8.29 -17.52 -8.08
N PHE A 129 -9.25 -18.22 -7.46
CA PHE A 129 -10.40 -18.82 -8.14
C PHE A 129 -11.38 -17.79 -8.71
N GLU A 130 -11.47 -16.61 -8.08
CA GLU A 130 -12.29 -15.51 -8.59
C GLU A 130 -11.69 -14.93 -9.88
N VAL A 131 -10.37 -14.73 -9.90
CA VAL A 131 -9.64 -14.31 -11.10
C VAL A 131 -9.68 -15.40 -12.18
N GLU A 132 -9.59 -16.67 -11.77
CA GLU A 132 -9.73 -17.80 -12.69
C GLU A 132 -11.10 -17.85 -13.38
N GLU A 133 -12.18 -17.59 -12.63
CA GLU A 133 -13.52 -17.51 -13.19
C GLU A 133 -13.66 -16.30 -14.13
N PHE A 134 -13.16 -15.14 -13.72
CA PHE A 134 -13.18 -13.93 -14.56
C PHE A 134 -12.54 -14.18 -15.93
N ARG A 135 -11.36 -14.82 -15.98
CA ARG A 135 -10.66 -15.15 -17.23
C ARG A 135 -11.52 -15.97 -18.20
N LYS A 136 -12.42 -16.80 -17.69
CA LYS A 136 -13.32 -17.65 -18.48
C LYS A 136 -14.59 -16.90 -18.92
N ARG A 137 -14.98 -15.85 -18.20
CA ARG A 137 -16.33 -15.26 -18.26
C ARG A 137 -16.40 -13.77 -18.58
N TYR A 138 -15.28 -13.04 -18.67
CA TYR A 138 -15.31 -11.59 -18.85
C TYR A 138 -16.11 -11.11 -20.10
N ASN A 139 -16.21 -11.94 -21.15
CA ASN A 139 -17.01 -11.67 -22.35
C ASN A 139 -18.50 -12.10 -22.25
N ASP A 140 -18.91 -12.75 -21.16
CA ASP A 140 -20.31 -13.10 -20.90
C ASP A 140 -21.07 -11.85 -20.45
N SER A 141 -22.07 -11.42 -21.24
CA SER A 141 -22.87 -10.22 -20.95
C SER A 141 -23.65 -10.30 -19.64
N ASN A 142 -23.86 -11.50 -19.09
CA ASN A 142 -24.54 -11.71 -17.81
C ASN A 142 -23.57 -11.83 -16.63
N TYR A 143 -22.27 -11.93 -16.89
CA TYR A 143 -21.27 -12.01 -15.83
C TYR A 143 -21.03 -10.63 -15.22
N LYS A 144 -20.98 -10.58 -13.90
CA LYS A 144 -20.68 -9.37 -13.15
C LYS A 144 -19.26 -9.45 -12.66
N ILE A 145 -18.40 -8.59 -13.18
CA ILE A 145 -17.00 -8.53 -12.77
C ILE A 145 -16.93 -8.19 -11.27
N PRO A 146 -16.21 -9.00 -10.47
CA PRO A 146 -16.01 -8.75 -9.05
C PRO A 146 -15.37 -7.39 -8.77
N SER A 147 -15.71 -6.79 -7.63
CA SER A 147 -15.20 -5.47 -7.23
C SER A 147 -13.69 -5.47 -6.94
N SER A 148 -13.14 -6.60 -6.52
CA SER A 148 -11.70 -6.86 -6.35
C SER A 148 -10.92 -6.69 -7.66
N ILE A 149 -11.51 -7.11 -8.79
CA ILE A 149 -10.94 -6.99 -10.13
C ILE A 149 -11.21 -5.60 -10.70
N LEU A 150 -12.41 -5.04 -10.52
CA LEU A 150 -12.73 -3.68 -10.99
C LEU A 150 -11.88 -2.58 -10.33
N ASN A 151 -11.60 -2.72 -9.02
CA ASN A 151 -10.87 -1.74 -8.24
C ASN A 151 -9.43 -2.18 -7.94
N TYR A 152 -8.88 -3.05 -8.78
CA TYR A 152 -7.52 -3.55 -8.62
C TYR A 152 -6.50 -2.41 -8.83
N PRO A 153 -5.50 -2.24 -7.96
CA PRO A 153 -4.62 -1.07 -7.96
C PRO A 153 -3.41 -1.28 -8.89
N ALA A 154 -3.66 -1.68 -10.14
CA ALA A 154 -2.61 -1.91 -11.13
C ALA A 154 -1.77 -0.64 -11.41
N HIS A 155 -2.38 0.53 -11.27
CA HIS A 155 -1.78 1.80 -11.65
C HIS A 155 -1.76 2.86 -10.55
N GLY A 156 -0.68 3.64 -10.55
CA GLY A 156 -0.61 4.92 -9.83
C GLY A 156 -1.04 6.10 -10.71
N LEU A 157 -1.26 7.25 -10.08
CA LEU A 157 -1.67 8.50 -10.74
C LEU A 157 -0.44 9.23 -11.30
N VAL A 158 -0.07 8.92 -12.55
CA VAL A 158 1.14 9.45 -13.23
C VAL A 158 1.10 10.98 -13.30
N GLU A 159 -0.06 11.58 -13.49
CA GLU A 159 -0.25 13.03 -13.52
C GLU A 159 0.09 13.72 -12.19
N LYS A 160 0.09 12.96 -11.09
CA LYS A 160 0.55 13.42 -9.77
C LYS A 160 2.01 13.04 -9.46
N GLY A 161 2.69 12.34 -10.36
CA GLY A 161 4.10 11.96 -10.24
C GLY A 161 4.36 10.60 -9.60
N PHE A 162 3.32 9.77 -9.40
CA PHE A 162 3.48 8.39 -8.94
C PHE A 162 3.93 7.45 -10.07
N ALA A 163 4.43 6.27 -9.70
CA ALA A 163 4.76 5.23 -10.67
C ALA A 163 3.52 4.81 -11.47
N GLN A 164 3.68 4.54 -12.77
CA GLN A 164 2.58 4.06 -13.62
C GLN A 164 2.10 2.68 -13.20
N TYR A 165 3.03 1.77 -12.90
CA TYR A 165 2.74 0.39 -12.53
C TYR A 165 2.95 0.21 -11.04
N LEU A 166 1.94 -0.34 -10.37
CA LEU A 166 1.98 -0.69 -8.96
C LEU A 166 1.75 -2.20 -8.81
N ALA A 167 0.49 -2.65 -8.74
CA ALA A 167 0.19 -4.06 -8.58
C ALA A 167 0.30 -4.84 -9.91
N PRO A 168 0.84 -6.06 -9.91
CA PRO A 168 1.09 -6.82 -11.13
C PRO A 168 -0.21 -7.30 -11.78
N PHE A 169 -0.35 -7.08 -13.09
CA PHE A 169 -1.53 -7.51 -13.86
C PHE A 169 -1.12 -8.12 -15.20
N VAL A 170 -2.01 -8.92 -15.78
CA VAL A 170 -1.90 -9.40 -17.15
C VAL A 170 -2.68 -8.45 -18.05
N ASP A 171 -1.96 -7.81 -18.95
CA ASP A 171 -2.48 -6.98 -20.04
C ASP A 171 -2.82 -7.87 -21.24
N VAL A 172 -4.11 -8.04 -21.52
CA VAL A 172 -4.60 -8.99 -22.53
C VAL A 172 -4.61 -8.37 -23.93
N ASP A 173 -4.90 -7.08 -24.04
CA ASP A 173 -4.96 -6.39 -25.34
C ASP A 173 -3.68 -5.62 -25.70
N GLY A 174 -2.73 -5.53 -24.77
CA GLY A 174 -1.36 -5.06 -24.99
C GLY A 174 -1.23 -3.54 -25.00
N ASP A 175 -2.18 -2.81 -24.44
CA ASP A 175 -2.18 -1.35 -24.44
C ASP A 175 -1.47 -0.72 -23.22
N GLY A 176 -1.05 -1.54 -22.26
CA GLY A 176 -0.37 -1.16 -21.02
C GLY A 176 -1.27 -0.55 -19.94
N ILE A 177 -2.60 -0.61 -20.11
CA ILE A 177 -3.59 0.01 -19.22
C ILE A 177 -4.58 -1.03 -18.74
N TYR A 178 -4.51 -1.34 -17.44
CA TYR A 178 -5.41 -2.27 -16.78
C TYR A 178 -6.89 -1.91 -16.99
N ASN A 179 -7.57 -2.76 -17.74
CA ASN A 179 -8.97 -2.65 -18.09
C ASN A 179 -9.68 -4.01 -18.03
N PRO A 180 -10.42 -4.31 -16.95
CA PRO A 180 -11.18 -5.55 -16.83
C PRO A 180 -12.24 -5.75 -17.92
N GLN A 181 -12.71 -4.69 -18.60
CA GLN A 181 -13.65 -4.80 -19.72
C GLN A 181 -12.97 -5.30 -21.01
N LYS A 182 -11.64 -5.22 -21.06
CA LYS A 182 -10.80 -5.75 -22.15
C LYS A 182 -10.23 -7.13 -21.83
N GLY A 183 -10.48 -7.62 -20.62
CA GLY A 183 -10.07 -8.93 -20.17
C GLY A 183 -8.84 -8.92 -19.29
N ASP A 184 -8.31 -7.75 -18.91
CA ASP A 184 -7.16 -7.67 -18.02
C ASP A 184 -7.50 -8.13 -16.61
N TYR A 185 -6.51 -8.72 -15.93
CA TYR A 185 -6.72 -9.31 -14.61
C TYR A 185 -5.49 -9.28 -13.71
N PRO A 186 -5.67 -9.35 -12.37
CA PRO A 186 -4.57 -9.48 -11.41
C PRO A 186 -3.68 -10.70 -11.72
N ALA A 187 -2.37 -10.52 -11.75
CA ALA A 187 -1.44 -11.51 -12.31
C ALA A 187 -1.18 -12.72 -11.40
N PHE A 188 -2.16 -13.61 -11.24
CA PHE A 188 -1.91 -14.95 -10.70
C PHE A 188 -1.27 -15.85 -11.74
N ASP A 189 -0.33 -16.69 -11.31
CA ASP A 189 0.43 -17.57 -12.17
C ASP A 189 -0.27 -18.92 -12.40
N PHE A 190 -1.24 -18.93 -13.31
CA PHE A 190 -2.07 -20.11 -13.60
C PHE A 190 -1.33 -21.23 -14.34
N ASN A 191 -0.25 -20.90 -15.05
CA ASN A 191 0.45 -21.82 -15.96
C ASN A 191 1.93 -21.98 -15.62
N ASN A 192 2.38 -21.45 -14.47
CA ASN A 192 3.78 -21.39 -14.07
C ASN A 192 4.67 -20.70 -15.13
N SER A 193 4.20 -19.58 -15.66
CA SER A 193 4.80 -18.83 -16.77
C SER A 193 5.15 -17.39 -16.42
N LEU A 194 4.83 -16.92 -15.21
CA LEU A 194 5.12 -15.55 -14.76
C LEU A 194 6.39 -15.52 -13.89
N ASP A 195 7.21 -14.51 -14.12
CA ASP A 195 8.39 -14.23 -13.30
C ASP A 195 7.99 -13.82 -11.88
N CYS A 196 8.93 -13.95 -10.93
CA CYS A 196 8.64 -13.74 -9.51
C CYS A 196 8.20 -12.32 -9.17
N ASP A 197 8.68 -11.32 -9.90
CA ASP A 197 8.36 -9.91 -9.67
C ASP A 197 7.04 -9.49 -10.33
N ASP A 198 6.51 -10.33 -11.21
CA ASP A 198 5.34 -10.03 -12.06
C ASP A 198 4.07 -10.79 -11.61
N LYS A 199 4.00 -11.26 -10.36
CA LYS A 199 2.86 -12.08 -9.91
C LYS A 199 2.36 -11.88 -8.49
N LEU A 200 1.08 -12.19 -8.33
CA LEU A 200 0.43 -12.47 -7.06
C LEU A 200 0.63 -13.94 -6.70
N TYR A 201 0.96 -14.18 -5.43
CA TYR A 201 1.11 -15.52 -4.87
C TYR A 201 -0.13 -15.98 -4.11
N GLY A 202 -0.23 -17.29 -3.88
CA GLY A 202 -1.26 -17.89 -3.05
C GLY A 202 -2.61 -18.10 -3.74
N HIS A 203 -3.50 -18.76 -3.01
CA HIS A 203 -4.92 -18.88 -3.37
C HIS A 203 -5.75 -17.68 -2.86
N GLN A 204 -5.26 -17.01 -1.81
CA GLN A 204 -5.68 -15.67 -1.41
C GLN A 204 -4.44 -14.80 -1.31
N SER A 205 -4.49 -13.61 -1.93
CA SER A 205 -3.44 -12.60 -1.89
C SER A 205 -4.02 -11.28 -1.42
N ILE A 206 -3.31 -10.59 -0.55
CA ILE A 206 -3.62 -9.23 -0.09
C ILE A 206 -2.47 -8.36 -0.54
N TRP A 207 -2.76 -7.29 -1.24
CA TRP A 207 -1.78 -6.34 -1.76
C TRP A 207 -2.07 -4.93 -1.25
N TRP A 208 -1.03 -4.17 -0.90
CA TRP A 208 -1.14 -2.77 -0.46
C TRP A 208 0.18 -2.03 -0.65
N VAL A 209 0.12 -0.70 -0.59
CA VAL A 209 1.31 0.17 -0.60
C VAL A 209 1.36 0.99 0.67
N PHE A 210 2.54 1.15 1.22
CA PHE A 210 2.82 2.08 2.31
C PHE A 210 4.25 2.62 2.19
N ASN A 211 4.56 3.68 2.93
CA ASN A 211 5.84 4.39 2.83
C ASN A 211 6.30 4.91 4.19
N ASP A 212 7.57 5.30 4.27
CA ASP A 212 8.16 5.91 5.47
C ASP A 212 8.40 7.42 5.33
N ASN A 213 7.71 8.13 4.42
CA ASN A 213 7.90 9.58 4.23
C ASN A 213 6.58 10.36 4.06
N GLY A 214 5.55 9.95 4.79
CA GLY A 214 4.24 10.60 4.81
C GLY A 214 4.06 11.63 5.93
N ASN A 215 4.79 11.52 7.03
CA ASN A 215 4.80 12.46 8.17
C ASN A 215 6.12 12.31 8.97
N ILE A 216 6.19 12.84 10.18
CA ILE A 216 7.30 12.61 11.11
C ILE A 216 7.20 11.23 11.77
N HIS A 217 8.31 10.50 11.86
CA HIS A 217 8.38 9.25 12.63
C HIS A 217 8.17 9.56 14.11
N SER A 218 7.06 9.09 14.67
CA SER A 218 6.69 9.35 16.06
C SER A 218 6.94 8.15 16.97
N GLU A 219 7.09 6.94 16.44
CA GLU A 219 7.44 5.76 17.24
C GLU A 219 8.95 5.73 17.52
N THR A 220 9.79 5.92 16.50
CA THR A 220 11.25 5.92 16.68
C THR A 220 11.87 7.29 16.87
N GLY A 221 11.23 8.35 16.34
CA GLY A 221 11.88 9.64 16.16
C GLY A 221 13.00 9.64 15.11
N GLY A 222 13.14 8.55 14.35
CA GLY A 222 14.16 8.41 13.30
C GLY A 222 13.91 9.32 12.10
N MET A 223 14.94 9.58 11.30
CA MET A 223 14.72 10.26 10.02
C MET A 223 14.18 9.29 8.98
N PRO A 224 13.25 9.74 8.11
CA PRO A 224 12.74 8.92 7.02
C PRO A 224 13.84 8.61 6.02
N ILE A 225 13.76 7.40 5.46
CA ILE A 225 14.62 6.91 4.38
C ILE A 225 14.09 7.44 3.04
N GLY A 226 12.77 7.56 2.87
CA GLY A 226 12.13 7.91 1.60
C GLY A 226 11.76 6.69 0.77
N ILE A 227 11.39 5.59 1.42
CA ILE A 227 11.06 4.31 0.79
C ILE A 227 9.55 4.14 0.65
N GLU A 228 9.16 3.59 -0.49
CA GLU A 228 7.86 2.99 -0.74
C GLU A 228 8.00 1.47 -0.68
N ILE A 229 7.00 0.81 -0.08
CA ILE A 229 6.90 -0.64 0.01
C ILE A 229 5.58 -1.06 -0.63
N GLN A 230 5.69 -1.78 -1.73
CA GLN A 230 4.57 -2.50 -2.35
C GLN A 230 4.58 -3.91 -1.79
N ALA A 231 3.63 -4.20 -0.90
CA ALA A 231 3.63 -5.42 -0.11
C ALA A 231 2.54 -6.39 -0.56
N GLN A 232 2.82 -7.68 -0.37
CA GLN A 232 1.81 -8.71 -0.45
C GLN A 232 1.90 -9.71 0.70
N ALA A 233 0.73 -10.14 1.19
CA ALA A 233 0.56 -11.26 2.10
C ALA A 233 -0.31 -12.30 1.43
N PHE A 234 0.09 -13.57 1.47
CA PHE A 234 -0.60 -14.63 0.74
C PHE A 234 -0.62 -15.94 1.51
N ALA A 235 -1.61 -16.78 1.18
CA ALA A 235 -1.72 -18.14 1.69
C ALA A 235 -2.31 -19.07 0.64
N PHE A 236 -1.95 -20.35 0.73
CA PHE A 236 -2.42 -21.42 -0.16
C PHE A 236 -3.45 -22.28 0.58
N MET A 237 -4.53 -22.66 -0.09
CA MET A 237 -5.24 -23.91 0.24
C MET A 237 -4.35 -25.12 -0.03
N ALA A 238 -4.37 -26.09 0.89
CA ALA A 238 -3.80 -27.42 0.70
C ALA A 238 -4.84 -28.48 1.10
N ASP A 239 -4.91 -29.57 0.33
CA ASP A 239 -5.84 -30.68 0.56
C ASP A 239 -5.18 -31.87 1.31
N ASP A 240 -3.96 -31.72 1.82
CA ASP A 240 -3.24 -32.77 2.55
C ASP A 240 -3.46 -32.69 4.07
N GLU A 241 -3.40 -33.85 4.75
CA GLU A 241 -3.79 -34.05 6.17
C GLU A 241 -2.98 -33.25 7.22
N ILE A 242 -2.16 -32.28 6.78
CA ILE A 242 -1.38 -31.38 7.64
C ILE A 242 -2.06 -30.00 7.77
N ASN A 243 -3.34 -29.84 7.39
CA ASN A 243 -4.15 -28.65 7.73
C ASN A 243 -5.62 -28.94 8.11
#